data_AF-L7L4Y1-F1
#
_entry.id   AF-L7L4Y1-F1
#
_cell.length_a   1.000
_cell.length_b   1.000
_cell.length_c   1.000
_cell.angle_alpha   90.00
_cell.angle_beta   90.00
_cell.angle_gamma   90.00
#
_symmetry.space_group_name_H-M   'P 1'
#
loop_
_entity.id
_entity.type
_entity.pdbx_description
1 polymer ?
#
loop_
_entity_poly.entity_id
_entity_poly.type
_entity_poly.pdbx_seq_one_letter_code
_entity_poly.pdbx_strand_id
1 'polypeptide(L)'
;MADDRQRSGGGTIKSQPIDLIDVNKAAMLTLPSVAPAVGWVNRVRLGRDYCVRVDSNVYSVDAAVIGRFVAVTADLGRVEVRHEGRLVDAHDRVWARGMTIASPAHVTAAKVLREE
;
A
#
# COMPACT_ATOMS: atom_id res chain seq x y z
N MET A 1 58.22 20.35 -1.74
CA MET A 1 58.14 19.13 -0.93
C MET A 1 56.66 18.92 -0.64
N ALA A 2 55.98 18.14 -1.49
CA ALA A 2 54.53 18.05 -1.49
C ALA A 2 54.07 17.01 -0.46
N ASP A 3 53.16 17.45 0.42
CA ASP A 3 52.41 16.65 1.38
C ASP A 3 51.34 15.84 0.62
N ASP A 4 51.61 14.55 0.46
CA ASP A 4 50.75 13.60 -0.25
C ASP A 4 49.69 13.06 0.72
N ARG A 5 48.48 13.61 0.63
CA ARG A 5 47.32 13.20 1.42
C ARG A 5 46.95 11.76 1.08
N GLN A 6 47.17 10.85 2.03
CA GLN A 6 46.65 9.49 2.00
C GLN A 6 45.13 9.49 1.80
N ARG A 7 44.69 9.13 0.60
CA ARG A 7 43.29 8.80 0.32
C ARG A 7 43.01 7.43 0.93
N SER A 8 42.23 7.38 2.00
CA SER A 8 41.66 6.14 2.53
C SER A 8 40.71 5.53 1.49
N GLY A 9 41.18 4.52 0.75
CA GLY A 9 40.35 3.74 -0.16
C GLY A 9 39.24 3.00 0.59
N GLY A 10 38.02 2.99 0.04
CA GLY A 10 36.88 2.29 0.63
C GLY A 10 37.18 0.80 0.81
N GLY A 11 37.04 0.32 2.05
CA GLY A 11 37.29 -1.08 2.39
C GLY A 11 36.32 -2.04 1.70
N THR A 12 36.85 -3.16 1.22
CA THR A 12 36.07 -4.28 0.69
C THR A 12 35.91 -5.34 1.78
N ILE A 13 34.72 -5.93 1.88
CA ILE A 13 34.33 -6.96 2.87
C ILE A 13 34.90 -8.35 2.57
N LYS A 14 35.64 -8.50 1.45
CA LYS A 14 36.37 -9.70 1.00
C LYS A 14 35.61 -11.04 1.10
N SER A 15 34.28 -11.01 1.04
CA SER A 15 33.38 -12.17 1.10
C SER A 15 32.26 -11.99 0.07
N GLN A 16 31.71 -13.07 -0.50
CA GLN A 16 30.54 -12.94 -1.36
C GLN A 16 29.30 -12.69 -0.48
N PRO A 17 28.33 -11.85 -0.89
CA PRO A 17 27.14 -11.56 -0.08
C PRO A 17 26.36 -12.79 0.37
N ILE A 18 26.34 -13.84 -0.46
CA ILE A 18 25.64 -15.09 -0.17
C ILE A 18 26.27 -15.85 1.01
N ASP A 19 27.60 -15.76 1.17
CA ASP A 19 28.35 -16.47 2.22
C ASP A 19 28.07 -15.89 3.62
N LEU A 20 27.53 -14.67 3.69
CA LEU A 20 27.29 -13.95 4.94
C LEU A 20 25.86 -14.10 5.46
N ILE A 21 24.95 -14.76 4.72
CA ILE A 21 23.53 -14.85 5.11
C ILE A 21 23.37 -15.50 6.49
N ASP A 22 24.05 -16.62 6.75
CA ASP A 22 23.89 -17.35 8.01
C ASP A 22 24.52 -16.60 9.18
N VAL A 23 25.69 -15.99 8.97
CA VAL A 23 26.35 -15.12 9.98
C VAL A 23 25.45 -13.93 10.32
N ASN A 24 24.88 -13.26 9.30
CA ASN A 24 23.99 -12.12 9.50
C ASN A 24 22.72 -12.55 10.25
N LYS A 25 22.08 -13.65 9.85
CA LYS A 25 20.88 -14.18 10.52
C LYS A 25 21.13 -14.52 11.99
N ALA A 26 22.28 -15.12 12.31
CA ALA A 26 22.63 -15.45 13.70
C ALA A 26 22.84 -14.20 14.57
N ALA A 27 23.19 -13.06 13.97
CA ALA A 27 23.36 -11.79 14.66
C ALA A 27 22.08 -10.94 14.76
N MET A 28 20.98 -11.33 14.10
CA MET A 28 19.72 -10.58 14.13
C MET A 28 18.98 -10.76 15.46
N LEU A 29 18.27 -9.71 15.88
CA LEU A 29 17.32 -9.79 16.98
C LEU A 29 16.11 -10.67 16.60
N THR A 30 15.48 -11.29 17.60
CA THR A 30 14.20 -11.99 17.42
C THR A 30 13.13 -11.02 16.93
N LEU A 31 12.26 -11.50 16.03
CA LEU A 31 11.11 -10.71 15.60
C LEU A 31 10.17 -10.41 16.78
N PRO A 32 9.55 -9.23 16.83
CA PRO A 32 8.48 -8.96 17.77
C PRO A 32 7.33 -9.96 17.55
N SER A 33 6.63 -10.33 18.62
CA SER A 33 5.49 -11.26 18.55
C SER A 33 4.29 -10.69 17.80
N VAL A 34 4.25 -9.37 17.60
CA VAL A 34 3.27 -8.68 16.77
C VAL A 34 3.88 -8.42 15.40
N ALA A 35 3.14 -8.79 14.34
CA ALA A 35 3.56 -8.49 12.99
C ALA A 35 3.68 -6.97 12.80
N PRO A 36 4.71 -6.48 12.09
CA PRO A 36 4.80 -5.07 11.76
C PRO A 36 3.60 -4.65 10.91
N ALA A 37 3.15 -3.40 11.09
CA ALA A 37 2.20 -2.82 10.16
C ALA A 37 2.84 -2.71 8.78
N VAL A 38 2.19 -3.28 7.78
CA VAL A 38 2.65 -3.28 6.38
C VAL A 38 1.59 -2.64 5.48
N GLY A 39 2.03 -2.18 4.31
CA GLY A 39 1.16 -1.57 3.32
C GLY A 39 0.77 -0.14 3.64
N TRP A 40 -0.22 0.36 2.90
CA TRP A 40 -0.76 1.71 3.04
C TRP A 40 -2.10 1.65 3.78
N VAL A 41 -2.33 2.59 4.69
CA VAL A 41 -3.58 2.69 5.46
C VAL A 41 -4.04 4.14 5.48
N ASN A 42 -5.32 4.37 5.20
CA ASN A 42 -5.94 5.69 5.32
C ASN A 42 -7.40 5.56 5.77
N ARG A 43 -7.92 6.59 6.44
CA ARG A 43 -9.32 6.71 6.78
C ARG A 43 -9.89 7.97 6.15
N VAL A 44 -10.88 7.80 5.27
CA VAL A 44 -11.47 8.89 4.50
C VAL A 44 -12.99 8.87 4.63
N ARG A 45 -13.62 10.05 4.53
CA ARG A 45 -15.07 10.14 4.34
C ARG A 45 -15.36 9.92 2.85
N LEU A 46 -16.15 8.92 2.51
CA LEU A 46 -16.43 8.61 1.12
C LEU A 46 -17.24 9.75 0.47
N GLY A 47 -16.70 10.28 -0.63
CA GLY A 47 -17.34 11.33 -1.41
C GLY A 47 -18.56 10.84 -2.18
N ARG A 48 -19.34 11.77 -2.75
CA ARG A 48 -20.51 11.47 -3.58
C ARG A 48 -20.13 10.81 -4.91
N ASP A 49 -18.87 10.95 -5.32
CA ASP A 49 -18.28 10.26 -6.46
C ASP A 49 -17.96 8.78 -6.18
N TYR A 50 -18.27 8.28 -4.98
CA TYR A 50 -18.12 6.88 -4.55
C TYR A 50 -16.74 6.30 -4.86
N CYS A 51 -15.70 7.12 -4.79
CA CYS A 51 -14.34 6.74 -5.15
C CYS A 51 -13.34 7.03 -4.04
N VAL A 52 -12.29 6.21 -3.96
CA VAL A 52 -11.11 6.43 -3.12
C VAL A 52 -9.85 6.49 -3.96
N ARG A 53 -8.85 7.23 -3.48
CA ARG A 53 -7.54 7.32 -4.12
C ARG A 53 -6.51 6.50 -3.36
N VAL A 54 -5.80 5.66 -4.08
CA VAL A 54 -4.62 4.93 -3.62
C VAL A 54 -3.54 5.18 -4.64
N ASP A 55 -2.39 5.68 -4.18
CA ASP A 55 -1.30 6.19 -5.01
C ASP A 55 -1.81 7.21 -6.05
N SER A 56 -1.62 6.93 -7.34
CA SER A 56 -2.05 7.76 -8.47
C SER A 56 -3.30 7.23 -9.17
N ASN A 57 -4.00 6.27 -8.56
CA ASN A 57 -5.16 5.61 -9.14
C ASN A 57 -6.43 5.86 -8.30
N VAL A 58 -7.58 5.73 -8.95
CA VAL A 58 -8.91 5.90 -8.39
C VAL A 58 -9.62 4.55 -8.40
N TYR A 59 -10.22 4.16 -7.28
CA TYR A 59 -10.99 2.94 -7.14
C TYR A 59 -12.42 3.28 -6.74
N SER A 60 -13.40 2.75 -7.47
CA SER A 60 -14.81 2.83 -7.07
C SER A 60 -15.03 2.07 -5.77
N VAL A 61 -16.04 2.46 -5.02
CA VAL A 61 -16.54 1.82 -3.80
C VAL A 61 -18.05 1.70 -3.91
N ASP A 62 -18.65 0.74 -3.19
CA ASP A 62 -20.11 0.66 -3.06
C ASP A 62 -20.70 2.00 -2.59
N ALA A 63 -21.68 2.50 -3.34
CA ALA A 63 -22.35 3.76 -3.08
C ALA A 63 -23.19 3.73 -1.79
N ALA A 64 -23.52 2.56 -1.26
CA ALA A 64 -24.26 2.38 0.00
C ALA A 64 -23.56 3.03 1.22
N VAL A 65 -22.24 3.24 1.15
CA VAL A 65 -21.46 3.87 2.22
C VAL A 65 -21.02 5.31 1.90
N ILE A 66 -21.62 5.97 0.89
CA ILE A 66 -21.39 7.39 0.61
C ILE A 66 -21.63 8.23 1.87
N GLY A 67 -20.75 9.21 2.12
CA GLY A 67 -20.83 10.09 3.26
C GLY A 67 -20.42 9.45 4.59
N ARG A 68 -20.11 8.16 4.63
CA ARG A 68 -19.57 7.45 5.80
C ARG A 68 -18.04 7.48 5.81
N PHE A 69 -17.46 7.29 6.99
CA PHE A 69 -16.02 7.03 7.09
C PHE A 69 -15.71 5.58 6.74
N VAL A 70 -14.72 5.40 5.87
CA VAL A 70 -14.20 4.09 5.48
C VAL A 70 -12.70 4.02 5.76
N ALA A 71 -12.24 2.84 6.18
CA ALA A 71 -10.83 2.49 6.24
C ALA A 71 -10.43 1.89 4.89
N VAL A 72 -9.37 2.43 4.30
CA VAL A 72 -8.79 1.95 3.05
C VAL A 72 -7.42 1.39 3.36
N THR A 73 -7.19 0.15 2.99
CA THR A 73 -5.89 -0.53 3.14
C THR A 73 -5.41 -1.01 1.79
N ALA A 74 -4.11 -0.89 1.52
CA ALA A 74 -3.52 -1.42 0.30
C ALA A 74 -2.22 -2.17 0.57
N ASP A 75 -2.18 -3.45 0.20
CA ASP A 75 -0.98 -4.26 0.17
C ASP A 75 -0.40 -4.32 -1.26
N LEU A 76 0.52 -5.24 -1.53
CA LEU A 76 1.15 -5.33 -2.85
C LEU A 76 0.19 -5.76 -3.97
N GLY A 77 -0.88 -6.48 -3.64
CA GLY A 77 -1.81 -7.09 -4.58
C GLY A 77 -3.24 -6.55 -4.51
N ARG A 78 -3.66 -5.92 -3.42
CA ARG A 78 -5.07 -5.57 -3.20
C ARG A 78 -5.26 -4.18 -2.59
N VAL A 79 -6.37 -3.54 -2.95
CA VAL A 79 -6.95 -2.38 -2.28
C VAL A 79 -8.26 -2.82 -1.65
N GLU A 80 -8.38 -2.73 -0.33
CA GLU A 80 -9.58 -3.10 0.41
C GLU A 80 -10.19 -1.88 1.10
N VAL A 81 -11.52 -1.79 1.08
CA VAL A 81 -12.29 -0.73 1.72
C VAL A 81 -13.22 -1.36 2.76
N ARG A 82 -13.10 -0.91 4.01
CA ARG A 82 -13.90 -1.37 5.14
C ARG A 82 -14.71 -0.24 5.75
N HIS A 83 -15.95 -0.52 6.10
CA HIS A 83 -16.78 0.34 6.93
C HIS A 83 -17.07 -0.39 8.24
N GLU A 84 -16.74 0.22 9.39
CA GLU A 84 -16.93 -0.39 10.71
C GLU A 84 -16.34 -1.81 10.83
N GLY A 85 -15.18 -2.03 10.19
CA GLY A 85 -14.49 -3.32 10.18
C GLY A 85 -15.03 -4.33 9.15
N ARG A 86 -16.21 -4.10 8.57
CA ARG A 86 -16.78 -4.95 7.52
C ARG A 86 -16.18 -4.60 6.15
N LEU A 87 -15.77 -5.62 5.39
CA LEU A 87 -15.36 -5.44 4.00
C LEU A 87 -16.55 -4.99 3.16
N VAL A 88 -16.41 -3.81 2.57
CA VAL A 88 -17.40 -3.22 1.65
C VAL A 88 -16.97 -3.50 0.22
N ASP A 89 -15.67 -3.37 -0.05
CA ASP A 89 -15.17 -3.53 -1.40
C ASP A 89 -13.70 -3.97 -1.41
N ALA A 90 -13.29 -4.63 -2.49
CA ALA A 90 -11.92 -5.01 -2.72
C ALA A 90 -11.58 -5.10 -4.21
N HIS A 91 -10.46 -4.48 -4.59
CA HIS A 91 -9.92 -4.45 -5.94
C HIS A 91 -8.52 -5.02 -5.97
N ASP A 92 -8.13 -5.59 -7.11
CA ASP A 92 -6.72 -5.84 -7.38
C ASP A 92 -5.99 -4.49 -7.46
N ARG A 93 -4.81 -4.41 -6.84
CA ARG A 93 -4.00 -3.19 -6.86
C ARG A 93 -3.34 -3.04 -8.21
N VAL A 94 -3.64 -1.94 -8.86
CA VAL A 94 -3.04 -1.54 -10.13
C VAL A 94 -1.84 -0.65 -9.87
N TRP A 95 -0.68 -1.03 -10.42
CA TRP A 95 0.59 -0.30 -10.32
C TRP A 95 0.87 0.63 -11.52
N ALA A 96 -0.12 0.83 -12.39
CA ALA A 96 -0.11 1.90 -13.40
C ALA A 96 -0.41 3.27 -12.75
N ARG A 97 -0.54 4.33 -13.56
CA ARG A 97 -0.83 5.69 -13.06
C ARG A 97 -2.03 6.30 -13.77
N GLY A 98 -2.82 7.08 -13.03
CA GLY A 98 -3.96 7.82 -13.59
C GLY A 98 -5.14 6.93 -13.98
N MET A 99 -5.18 5.68 -13.50
CA MET A 99 -6.25 4.74 -13.83
C MET A 99 -7.48 4.96 -12.97
N THR A 100 -8.66 4.71 -13.54
CA THR A 100 -9.92 4.58 -12.80
C THR A 100 -10.38 3.14 -12.87
N ILE A 101 -10.41 2.49 -11.70
CA ILE A 101 -10.80 1.09 -11.53
C ILE A 101 -12.24 1.10 -10.99
N ALA A 102 -13.18 0.72 -11.84
CA ALA A 102 -14.60 0.70 -11.50
C ALA A 102 -15.16 -0.72 -11.54
N SER A 103 -15.83 -1.14 -10.47
CA SER A 103 -16.64 -2.36 -10.49
C SER A 103 -17.93 -2.10 -11.29
N PRO A 104 -18.32 -2.99 -12.21
CA PRO A 104 -19.61 -2.88 -12.90
C PRO A 104 -20.80 -2.81 -11.93
N ALA A 105 -20.72 -3.49 -10.79
CA ALA A 105 -21.77 -3.47 -9.77
C ALA A 105 -21.96 -2.07 -9.16
N HIS A 106 -20.88 -1.32 -8.93
CA HIS A 106 -20.97 0.04 -8.37
C HIS A 106 -21.55 1.02 -9.37
N VAL A 107 -21.23 0.86 -10.66
CA VAL A 107 -21.82 1.69 -11.71
C VAL A 107 -23.33 1.50 -11.75
N THR A 108 -23.82 0.26 -11.65
CA THR A 108 -25.24 -0.06 -11.60
C THR A 108 -25.90 0.50 -10.33
N ALA A 109 -25.32 0.26 -9.15
CA ALA A 109 -25.86 0.76 -7.88
C ALA A 109 -25.92 2.31 -7.84
N ALA A 110 -24.88 2.97 -8.34
CA ALA A 110 -24.84 4.43 -8.42
C ALA A 110 -25.85 5.01 -9.42
N LYS A 111 -26.32 4.25 -10.44
CA LYS A 111 -27.39 4.72 -11.33
C LYS A 111 -28.73 4.81 -10.59
N VAL A 112 -29.09 3.77 -9.84
CA VAL A 112 -30.32 3.74 -9.03
C VAL A 112 -30.37 4.95 -8.09
N LEU A 113 -29.29 5.20 -7.36
CA LEU A 113 -29.15 6.34 -6.44
C LEU A 113 -29.21 7.73 -7.08
N ARG A 114 -29.09 7.85 -8.41
CA ARG A 114 -29.24 9.13 -9.13
C ARG A 114 -30.65 9.35 -9.66
N GLU A 115 -31.43 8.29 -9.78
CA GLU A 115 -32.81 8.32 -10.28
C GLU A 115 -33.82 8.57 -9.13
N GLU A 116 -33.37 8.47 -7.88
CA GLU A 116 -34.07 8.84 -6.64
C GLU A 116 -33.81 10.30 -6.22
#